data_AF-A0A7Z8QWU6-F1
#
_entry.id   AF-A0A7Z8QWU6-F1
#
_cell.length_a   1.000
_cell.length_b   1.000
_cell.length_c   1.000
_cell.angle_alpha   90.00
_cell.angle_beta   90.00
_cell.angle_gamma   90.00
#
_symmetry.space_group_name_H-M   'P 1'
#
loop_
_entity.id
_entity.type
_entity.pdbx_description
1 polymer ?
#
loop_
_entity_poly.entity_id
_entity_poly.type
_entity_poly.pdbx_seq_one_letter_code
_entity_poly.pdbx_strand_id
1 'polypeptide(L)'
;MDSLPLYRQETIFKRLSIDLSRATLSNWMLKVAELLMPFYDRLHELLILQKILQADETTLNVIQDGRETKSKSYMWGVAIFAKACFG
;
A
#
# COMPACT_ATOMS: atom_id res chain seq x y z
N MET A 1 -15.14 2.01 0.51
CA MET A 1 -14.14 0.99 0.13
C MET A 1 -13.63 0.42 1.44
N ASP A 2 -14.08 -0.76 1.82
CA ASP A 2 -13.84 -1.28 3.17
C ASP A 2 -12.41 -1.82 3.28
N SER A 3 -11.49 -0.99 3.80
CA SER A 3 -10.13 -1.40 4.16
C SER A 3 -10.18 -2.29 5.41
N LEU A 4 -10.54 -3.56 5.21
CA LEU A 4 -10.76 -4.49 6.31
C LEU A 4 -9.43 -5.10 6.81
N PRO A 5 -9.06 -4.94 8.09
CA PRO A 5 -7.86 -5.57 8.61
C PRO A 5 -7.89 -7.10 8.48
N LEU A 6 -6.74 -7.72 8.25
CA LEU A 6 -6.64 -9.18 8.02
C LEU A 6 -7.23 -10.02 9.15
N TYR A 7 -7.12 -9.59 10.41
CA TYR A 7 -7.75 -10.31 11.54
C TYR A 7 -9.28 -10.35 11.44
N ARG A 8 -9.88 -9.30 10.88
CA ARG A 8 -11.32 -9.22 10.70
C ARG A 8 -11.76 -10.03 9.48
N GLN A 9 -10.95 -10.06 8.41
CA GLN A 9 -11.15 -10.96 7.29
C GLN A 9 -11.10 -12.44 7.73
N GLU A 10 -10.09 -12.83 8.51
CA GLU A 10 -10.00 -14.16 9.12
C GLU A 10 -11.26 -14.51 9.92
N THR A 11 -11.77 -13.58 10.72
CA THR A 11 -13.01 -13.78 11.50
C THR A 11 -14.22 -14.03 10.59
N ILE A 12 -14.32 -13.33 9.46
CA ILE A 12 -15.39 -13.52 8.48
C ILE A 12 -15.29 -14.91 7.83
N PHE A 13 -14.10 -15.32 7.40
CA PHE A 13 -13.90 -16.65 6.81
C PHE A 13 -14.22 -17.77 7.79
N LYS A 14 -13.84 -17.63 9.07
CA LYS A 14 -14.20 -18.58 10.13
C LYS A 14 -15.72 -18.73 10.30
N ARG A 15 -16.49 -17.64 10.18
CA ARG A 15 -17.97 -17.71 10.20
C ARG A 15 -18.56 -18.44 9.00
N LEU A 16 -17.85 -18.48 7.89
CA LEU A 16 -18.20 -19.25 6.69
C LEU A 16 -17.62 -20.68 6.71
N SER A 17 -17.12 -21.15 7.86
CA SER A 17 -16.46 -22.45 8.02
C SER A 17 -15.22 -22.66 7.15
N ILE A 18 -14.57 -21.56 6.75
CA ILE A 18 -13.30 -21.57 6.01
C ILE A 18 -12.18 -21.26 7.00
N ASP A 19 -11.28 -22.22 7.21
CA ASP A 19 -10.09 -22.00 8.04
C ASP A 19 -8.99 -21.33 7.23
N LEU A 20 -8.95 -20.00 7.30
CA LEU A 20 -7.96 -19.18 6.61
C LEU A 20 -7.25 -18.26 7.61
N SER A 21 -6.03 -18.65 7.97
CA SER A 21 -5.25 -17.93 8.97
C SER A 21 -4.81 -16.54 8.47
N ARG A 22 -4.66 -15.60 9.41
CA ARG A 22 -4.06 -14.29 9.14
C ARG A 22 -2.67 -14.38 8.50
N ALA A 23 -1.87 -15.37 8.88
CA ALA A 23 -0.54 -15.56 8.33
C ALA A 23 -0.59 -15.93 6.84
N THR A 24 -1.51 -16.82 6.46
CA THR A 24 -1.75 -17.20 5.06
C THR A 24 -2.17 -15.99 4.24
N LEU A 25 -3.15 -15.21 4.73
CA LEU A 25 -3.60 -13.97 4.08
C LEU A 25 -2.46 -12.97 3.91
N SER A 26 -1.64 -12.77 4.94
CA SER A 26 -0.48 -11.86 4.90
C SER A 26 0.52 -12.29 3.84
N ASN A 27 0.82 -13.60 3.75
CA ASN A 27 1.73 -14.13 2.74
C ASN A 27 1.18 -13.95 1.33
N TRP A 28 -0.14 -14.07 1.13
CA TRP A 28 -0.76 -13.79 -0.16
C TRP A 28 -0.69 -12.31 -0.54
N MET A 29 -0.87 -11.40 0.42
CA MET A 29 -0.70 -9.96 0.16
C MET A 29 0.73 -9.63 -0.30
N LEU A 30 1.74 -10.26 0.30
CA LEU A 30 3.14 -10.09 -0.14
C LEU A 30 3.34 -10.57 -1.58
N LYS A 31 2.83 -11.76 -1.92
CA LYS A 31 2.91 -12.29 -3.30
C LYS A 31 2.21 -11.38 -4.32
N VAL A 32 1.05 -10.84 -3.96
CA VAL A 32 0.35 -9.88 -4.83
C VAL A 32 1.18 -8.61 -5.01
N ALA A 33 1.81 -8.10 -3.95
CA ALA A 33 2.70 -6.95 -4.05
C ALA A 33 3.89 -7.23 -5.00
N GLU A 34 4.52 -8.40 -4.91
CA GLU A 34 5.57 -8.84 -5.83
C GLU A 34 5.09 -8.86 -7.29
N LEU A 35 3.89 -9.39 -7.54
CA LEU A 35 3.29 -9.43 -8.89
C LEU A 35 2.97 -8.03 -9.44
N LEU A 36 2.75 -7.05 -8.57
CA LEU A 36 2.46 -5.67 -8.95
C LEU A 36 3.73 -4.83 -9.18
N MET A 37 4.93 -5.36 -8.92
CA MET A 37 6.19 -4.64 -9.11
C MET A 37 6.37 -4.04 -10.51
N PRO A 38 6.03 -4.71 -11.64
CA PRO A 38 6.17 -4.11 -12.97
C PRO A 38 5.31 -2.86 -13.17
N PHE A 39 4.14 -2.79 -12.52
CA PHE A 39 3.28 -1.61 -12.56
C PHE A 39 3.88 -0.47 -11.75
N TYR A 40 4.43 -0.79 -10.58
CA TYR A 40 5.16 0.16 -9.76
C TYR A 40 6.35 0.74 -10.53
N ASP A 41 7.17 -0.10 -11.17
CA ASP A 41 8.34 0.33 -11.93
C ASP A 41 7.93 1.27 -13.07
N ARG A 42 6.87 0.90 -13.82
CA ARG A 42 6.36 1.74 -14.90
C ARG A 42 5.81 3.07 -14.41
N LEU A 43 5.08 3.07 -13.29
CA LEU A 43 4.56 4.29 -12.68
C LEU A 43 5.72 5.19 -12.22
N HIS A 44 6.75 4.60 -11.61
CA HIS A 44 7.95 5.30 -11.15
C HIS A 44 8.69 5.98 -12.30
N GLU A 45 8.91 5.29 -13.41
CA GLU A 45 9.48 5.90 -14.64
C GLU A 45 8.67 7.12 -15.10
N LEU A 46 7.35 6.98 -15.15
CA LEU A 46 6.46 8.06 -15.60
C LEU A 46 6.46 9.25 -14.65
N LEU A 47 6.56 9.01 -13.35
CA LEU A 47 6.62 10.04 -12.32
C LEU A 47 7.90 10.88 -12.43
N ILE A 48 9.06 10.26 -12.64
CA ILE A 48 10.34 10.97 -12.75
C ILE A 48 10.38 11.92 -13.97
N LEU A 49 9.63 11.60 -15.03
CA LEU A 49 9.54 12.45 -16.23
C LEU A 49 8.65 13.69 -16.05
N GLN A 50 7.84 13.76 -15.00
CA GLN A 50 6.94 14.90 -14.79
C GLN A 50 7.68 16.11 -14.24
N LYS A 51 7.32 17.29 -14.75
CA LYS A 51 7.84 18.56 -14.24
C LYS A 51 7.29 18.93 -12.86
N ILE A 52 6.09 18.44 -12.53
CA ILE A 52 5.38 18.72 -11.29
C ILE A 52 4.78 17.41 -10.79
N LEU A 53 5.03 17.10 -9.51
CA LEU A 53 4.46 15.96 -8.81
C LEU A 53 3.64 16.46 -7.62
N GLN A 54 2.51 15.81 -7.38
CA GLN A 54 1.78 15.98 -6.13
C GLN A 54 2.10 14.80 -5.23
N ALA A 55 2.53 15.09 -4.00
CA ALA A 55 2.76 14.09 -2.97
C ALA A 55 1.89 14.44 -1.76
N ASP A 56 1.17 13.45 -1.25
CA ASP A 56 0.42 13.55 0.00
C ASP A 56 1.15 12.79 1.11
N GLU A 57 1.35 13.44 2.25
CA GLU A 57 2.11 12.91 3.39
C GLU A 57 1.14 12.26 4.38
N THR A 58 1.29 10.95 4.56
CA THR A 58 0.52 10.18 5.55
C THR A 58 1.46 9.64 6.62
N THR A 59 1.16 9.94 7.89
CA THR A 59 1.93 9.43 9.04
C THR A 59 1.44 8.05 9.47
N LEU A 60 2.39 7.15 9.74
CA LEU A 60 2.12 5.76 10.13
C LEU A 60 3.02 5.38 11.31
N ASN A 61 2.58 4.43 12.13
CA ASN A 61 3.43 3.81 13.17
C ASN A 61 3.87 2.43 12.69
N VAL A 62 5.17 2.25 12.44
CA VAL A 62 5.72 0.95 12.03
C VAL A 62 6.27 0.22 13.26
N ILE A 63 5.90 -1.05 13.41
CA ILE A 63 6.17 -1.83 14.63
C ILE A 63 7.59 -2.45 14.61
N GLN A 64 8.21 -2.61 13.43
CA GLN A 64 9.55 -3.19 13.25
C GLN A 64 10.28 -2.56 12.04
N ASP A 65 10.80 -1.33 12.18
CA ASP A 65 11.66 -0.69 11.17
C ASP A 65 13.11 -0.48 11.68
N GLY A 66 13.47 -1.12 12.80
CA GLY A 66 14.77 -0.95 13.47
C GLY A 66 14.88 0.30 14.34
N ARG A 67 13.85 1.16 14.39
CA ARG A 67 13.76 2.33 15.26
C ARG A 67 12.89 2.00 16.48
N GLU A 68 12.89 2.90 17.47
CA GLU A 68 12.05 2.72 18.66
C GLU A 68 10.57 2.52 18.28
N THR A 69 9.95 1.51 18.89
CA THR A 69 8.51 1.23 18.73
C THR A 69 7.74 2.48 19.20
N LYS A 70 7.06 3.17 18.27
CA LYS A 70 6.35 4.49 18.38
C LYS A 70 7.04 5.68 17.71
N SER A 71 8.17 5.50 17.06
CA SER A 71 8.71 6.56 16.18
C SER A 71 7.76 6.81 15.00
N LYS A 72 7.56 8.09 14.65
CA LYS A 72 6.71 8.47 13.51
C LYS A 72 7.41 8.07 12.21
N SER A 73 6.73 7.25 11.42
CA SER A 73 7.12 6.95 10.04
C SER A 73 6.24 7.75 9.07
N TYR A 74 6.79 8.08 7.91
CA TYR A 74 6.11 8.88 6.88
C TYR A 74 6.00 8.06 5.60
N MET A 75 4.81 8.05 5.02
CA MET A 75 4.53 7.48 3.70
C MET A 75 4.05 8.58 2.78
N TRP A 76 4.61 8.63 1.57
CA TRP A 76 4.31 9.65 0.57
C TRP A 76 3.57 9.01 -0.60
N GLY A 77 2.29 9.36 -0.80
CA GLY A 77 1.52 8.94 -1.97
C GLY A 77 1.75 9.93 -3.11
N VAL A 78 2.39 9.50 -4.20
CA VAL A 78 2.76 10.40 -5.31
C VAL A 78 1.86 10.15 -6.53
N ALA A 79 1.32 11.22 -7.10
CA ALA A 79 0.49 11.20 -8.29
C ALA A 79 1.02 12.12 -9.40
N ILE A 80 0.77 11.73 -10.65
CA ILE A 80 1.08 12.53 -11.85
C ILE A 80 0.04 13.65 -11.98
N PHE A 81 0.51 14.88 -12.16
CA PHE A 81 -0.35 15.98 -12.59
C PHE A 81 -0.40 16.02 -14.12
N ALA A 82 -1.48 15.50 -14.72
CA ALA A 82 -1.72 15.74 -16.13
C ALA A 82 -2.05 17.22 -16.32
N LYS A 83 -1.15 17.98 -16.94
CA LYS A 83 -1.50 19.30 -17.48
C LYS A 83 -2.59 19.06 -18.53
N ALA A 84 -3.85 19.33 -18.19
CA ALA A 84 -4.84 19.62 -19.20
C ALA A 84 -4.27 20.78 -20.03
N CYS A 85 -4.05 20.56 -21.32
CA CYS A 85 -3.78 21.62 -22.27
C CYS A 85 -5.00 22.57 -22.27
N PHE A 86 -4.99 23.56 -21.38
CA PHE A 86 -5.73 24.79 -21.58
C PHE A 86 -4.95 25.57 -22.64
N GLY A 87 -5.32 25.31 -23.90
CA GLY A 87 -5.07 26.21 -25.01
C GLY A 87 -6.16 27.27 -25.07
#